data_AF-X0VQP0-F1
#
_entry.id   AF-X0VQP0-F1
#
_cell.length_a   1.000
_cell.length_b   1.000
_cell.length_c   1.000
_cell.angle_alpha   90.00
_cell.angle_beta   90.00
_cell.angle_gamma   90.00
#
_symmetry.space_group_name_H-M   'P 1'
#
loop_
_entity.id
_entity.type
_entity.pdbx_description
1 polymer ?
#
loop_
_entity_poly.entity_id
_entity_poly.type
_entity_poly.pdbx_seq_one_letter_code
_entity_poly.pdbx_strand_id
1 'polypeptide(L)'
;PSIFTMMDEVRRTLLEQGYVENLMGRRRRFRVTTKSSDEDVTEAARKAFNFIIQSAAAEIMRRALYLTDEWLMERQADEGYVEQTYQEAGMDVTVYDSLGLDCPPDWVRPALVDVKQVMEEKVFEIEPFASIDVPLLVDVTAGGGWSNDKQLDVTYNGSEPVSIGGQPLGRLYG
;
A
#
# COMPACT_ATOMS: atom_id res chain seq x y z
N PRO A 1 12.53 15.76 14.96
CA PRO A 1 12.71 17.22 14.74
C PRO A 1 12.26 17.70 13.35
N SER A 2 11.69 16.84 12.50
CA SER A 2 11.33 17.13 11.10
C SER A 2 9.83 17.42 10.87
N ILE A 3 8.93 16.80 11.63
CA ILE A 3 7.47 16.93 11.44
C ILE A 3 6.97 18.35 11.73
N PHE A 4 7.47 18.99 12.80
CA PHE A 4 7.09 20.36 13.12
C PHE A 4 7.52 21.35 12.03
N THR A 5 8.74 21.19 11.49
CA THR A 5 9.22 21.98 10.35
C THR A 5 8.33 21.79 9.12
N MET A 6 7.95 20.55 8.81
CA MET A 6 7.02 20.27 7.71
C MET A 6 5.64 20.90 7.94
N MET A 7 5.11 20.87 9.17
CA MET A 7 3.84 21.53 9.49
C MET A 7 3.90 23.05 9.31
N ASP A 8 5.01 23.67 9.70
CA ASP A 8 5.25 25.11 9.51
C ASP A 8 5.36 25.46 8.02
N GLU A 9 6.06 24.64 7.23
CA GLU A 9 6.17 24.79 5.78
C GLU A 9 4.82 24.63 5.07
N VAL A 10 4.02 23.66 5.49
CA VAL A 10 2.65 23.46 4.97
C VAL A 10 1.79 24.67 5.31
N ARG A 11 1.85 25.18 6.54
CA ARG A 11 1.10 26.39 6.95
C ARG A 11 1.51 27.59 6.10
N ARG A 12 2.82 27.80 5.89
CA ARG A 12 3.35 28.88 5.04
C ARG A 12 2.86 28.75 3.60
N THR A 13 3.07 27.59 2.98
CA THR A 13 2.66 27.29 1.60
C THR A 13 1.16 27.52 1.40
N LEU A 14 0.36 27.10 2.38
CA LEU A 14 -1.09 27.27 2.36
C LEU A 14 -1.51 28.73 2.34
N LEU A 15 -0.86 29.59 3.14
CA LEU A 15 -1.15 31.03 3.21
C LEU A 15 -0.62 31.80 1.98
N GLU A 16 0.48 31.36 1.40
CA GLU A 16 1.10 31.99 0.22
C GLU A 16 0.37 31.62 -1.08
N GLN A 17 0.01 30.34 -1.25
CA GLN A 17 -0.49 29.81 -2.52
C GLN A 17 -2.00 29.50 -2.50
N GLY A 18 -2.59 29.32 -1.32
CA GLY A 18 -3.99 28.93 -1.17
C GLY A 18 -4.27 27.46 -1.51
N TYR A 19 -3.24 26.64 -1.70
CA TYR A 19 -3.35 25.20 -1.92
C TYR A 19 -2.12 24.45 -1.43
N VAL A 20 -2.27 23.13 -1.29
CA VAL A 20 -1.14 22.20 -1.20
C VAL A 20 -1.19 21.19 -2.34
N GLU A 21 -0.06 20.61 -2.65
CA GLU A 21 0.16 19.64 -3.72
C GLU A 21 0.68 18.33 -3.11
N ASN A 22 0.25 17.19 -3.63
CA ASN A 22 0.77 15.87 -3.21
C ASN A 22 1.94 15.42 -4.11
N LEU A 23 2.43 14.19 -3.89
CA LEU A 23 3.59 13.63 -4.57
C LEU A 23 3.41 13.55 -6.10
N MET A 24 2.21 13.23 -6.60
CA MET A 24 1.92 13.17 -8.04
C MET A 24 1.39 14.50 -8.64
N GLY A 25 1.48 15.62 -7.91
CA GLY A 25 1.12 16.93 -8.43
C GLY A 25 -0.37 17.32 -8.29
N ARG A 26 -1.18 16.52 -7.60
CA ARG A 26 -2.60 16.82 -7.34
C ARG A 26 -2.73 17.90 -6.27
N ARG A 27 -3.48 18.95 -6.61
CA ARG A 27 -3.69 20.12 -5.74
C ARG A 27 -4.99 20.04 -4.96
N ARG A 28 -4.94 20.41 -3.67
CA ARG A 28 -6.11 20.69 -2.84
C ARG A 28 -6.10 22.16 -2.41
N ARG A 29 -7.10 22.91 -2.84
CA ARG A 29 -7.28 24.34 -2.51
C ARG A 29 -7.96 24.52 -1.16
N PHE A 30 -7.56 25.56 -0.45
CA PHE A 30 -8.12 25.97 0.82
C PHE A 30 -8.50 27.45 0.76
N ARG A 31 -9.64 27.80 1.36
CA ARG A 31 -10.14 29.18 1.39
C ARG A 31 -9.64 29.89 2.64
N VAL A 32 -8.32 29.87 2.86
CA VAL A 32 -7.68 30.53 4.00
C VAL A 32 -6.67 31.56 3.51
N THR A 33 -6.54 32.66 4.22
CA THR A 33 -5.64 33.77 3.87
C THR A 33 -4.95 34.30 5.13
N THR A 34 -4.00 35.21 4.96
CA THR A 34 -3.34 35.92 6.07
C THR A 34 -4.28 36.79 6.90
N LYS A 35 -5.53 37.03 6.44
CA LYS A 35 -6.56 37.77 7.18
C LYS A 35 -7.53 36.86 7.94
N SER A 36 -7.44 35.54 7.75
CA SER A 36 -8.27 34.56 8.46
C SER A 36 -7.87 34.49 9.94
N SER A 37 -8.76 33.97 10.80
CA SER A 37 -8.43 33.77 12.21
C SER A 37 -7.32 32.71 12.36
N ASP A 38 -6.54 32.80 13.43
CA ASP A 38 -5.47 31.82 13.69
C ASP A 38 -6.02 30.39 13.88
N GLU A 39 -7.25 30.27 14.38
CA GLU A 39 -7.97 29.00 14.50
C GLU A 39 -8.28 28.40 13.13
N ASP A 40 -8.85 29.18 12.21
CA ASP A 40 -9.14 28.75 10.83
C ASP A 40 -7.87 28.34 10.09
N VAL A 41 -6.79 29.10 10.25
CA VAL A 41 -5.48 28.79 9.65
C VAL A 41 -4.93 27.48 10.19
N THR A 42 -5.04 27.26 11.50
CA THR A 42 -4.56 26.05 12.14
C THR A 42 -5.37 24.82 11.71
N GLU A 43 -6.70 24.95 11.60
CA GLU A 43 -7.56 23.87 11.10
C GLU A 43 -7.25 23.55 9.63
N ALA A 44 -7.10 24.58 8.79
CA ALA A 44 -6.77 24.42 7.38
C ALA A 44 -5.39 23.78 7.20
N ALA A 45 -4.39 24.19 7.98
CA ALA A 45 -3.04 23.60 7.96
C ALA A 45 -3.07 22.12 8.36
N ARG A 46 -3.83 21.73 9.38
CA ARG A 46 -4.01 20.32 9.77
C ARG A 46 -4.63 19.50 8.63
N LYS A 47 -5.68 20.02 7.98
CA LYS A 47 -6.32 19.35 6.84
C LYS A 47 -5.38 19.24 5.63
N ALA A 48 -4.56 20.27 5.38
CA ALA A 48 -3.58 20.28 4.31
C ALA A 48 -2.47 19.26 4.55
N PHE A 49 -1.92 19.22 5.77
CA PHE A 49 -0.92 18.26 6.19
C PHE A 49 -1.42 16.81 6.07
N ASN A 50 -2.62 16.53 6.59
CA ASN A 50 -3.24 15.21 6.47
C ASN A 50 -3.52 14.83 5.01
N PHE A 51 -3.92 15.80 4.18
CA PHE A 51 -4.12 15.55 2.75
C PHE A 51 -2.82 15.08 2.08
N ILE A 52 -1.68 15.70 2.37
CA ILE A 52 -0.38 15.32 1.77
C ILE A 52 -0.06 13.85 2.11
N ILE A 53 -0.12 13.50 3.40
CA ILE A 53 0.23 12.16 3.89
C ILE A 53 -0.74 11.10 3.37
N GLN A 54 -2.06 11.34 3.50
CA GLN A 54 -3.09 10.39 3.07
C GLN A 54 -3.09 10.21 1.56
N SER A 55 -2.82 11.28 0.80
CA SER A 55 -2.75 11.17 -0.65
C SER A 55 -1.53 10.37 -1.08
N ALA A 56 -0.37 10.57 -0.46
CA ALA A 56 0.83 9.78 -0.75
C ALA A 56 0.58 8.28 -0.48
N ALA A 57 -0.01 7.94 0.67
CA ALA A 57 -0.37 6.56 1.00
C ALA A 57 -1.36 5.96 -0.03
N ALA A 58 -2.37 6.72 -0.44
CA ALA A 58 -3.33 6.27 -1.45
C ALA A 58 -2.67 6.08 -2.84
N GLU A 59 -1.65 6.86 -3.17
CA GLU A 59 -0.91 6.76 -4.44
C GLU A 59 0.01 5.54 -4.47
N ILE A 60 0.73 5.28 -3.38
CA ILE A 60 1.52 4.06 -3.19
C ILE A 60 0.62 2.84 -3.31
N MET A 61 -0.51 2.84 -2.60
CA MET A 61 -1.46 1.72 -2.67
C MET A 61 -1.99 1.53 -4.10
N ARG A 62 -2.42 2.59 -4.78
CA ARG A 62 -2.89 2.49 -6.18
C ARG A 62 -1.85 1.87 -7.11
N ARG A 63 -0.57 2.22 -6.95
CA ARG A 63 0.50 1.63 -7.72
C ARG A 63 0.72 0.15 -7.37
N ALA A 64 0.65 -0.20 -6.09
CA ALA A 64 0.71 -1.59 -5.65
C ALA A 64 -0.44 -2.43 -6.25
N LEU A 65 -1.66 -1.89 -6.27
CA LEU A 65 -2.82 -2.54 -6.88
C LEU A 65 -2.59 -2.80 -8.37
N TYR A 66 -2.13 -1.77 -9.10
CA TYR A 66 -1.85 -1.88 -10.53
C TYR A 66 -0.79 -2.95 -10.82
N LEU A 67 0.34 -2.94 -10.10
CA LEU A 67 1.42 -3.91 -10.32
C LEU A 67 1.03 -5.33 -9.88
N THR A 68 0.18 -5.46 -8.86
CA THR A 68 -0.34 -6.77 -8.43
C THR A 68 -1.32 -7.32 -9.46
N ASP A 69 -2.15 -6.46 -10.05
CA ASP A 69 -3.05 -6.82 -11.15
C ASP A 69 -2.27 -7.26 -12.40
N GLU A 70 -1.18 -6.56 -12.75
CA GLU A 70 -0.25 -7.00 -13.81
C GLU A 70 0.36 -8.37 -13.50
N TRP A 71 0.84 -8.59 -12.26
CA TRP A 71 1.36 -9.90 -11.86
C TRP A 71 0.32 -11.02 -11.98
N LEU A 72 -0.94 -10.76 -11.60
CA LEU A 72 -2.03 -11.72 -11.77
C LEU A 72 -2.27 -12.04 -13.24
N MET A 73 -2.32 -11.03 -14.10
CA MET A 73 -2.55 -11.21 -15.54
C MET A 73 -1.42 -12.02 -16.19
N GLU A 74 -0.16 -11.71 -15.87
CA GLU A 74 1.01 -12.45 -16.35
C GLU A 74 0.94 -13.92 -15.92
N ARG A 75 0.63 -14.16 -14.65
CA ARG A 75 0.58 -15.52 -14.09
C ARG A 75 -0.58 -16.34 -14.66
N GLN A 76 -1.74 -15.73 -14.87
CA GLN A 76 -2.86 -16.35 -15.58
C GLN A 76 -2.46 -16.74 -17.01
N ALA A 77 -1.79 -15.85 -17.73
CA ALA A 77 -1.34 -16.12 -19.10
C ALA A 77 -0.33 -17.28 -19.17
N ASP A 78 0.61 -17.35 -18.24
CA ASP A 78 1.62 -18.43 -18.16
C ASP A 78 0.99 -19.81 -17.93
N GLU A 79 -0.09 -19.88 -17.15
CA GLU A 79 -0.84 -21.11 -16.89
C GLU A 79 -1.88 -21.44 -17.96
N GLY A 80 -1.98 -20.63 -19.01
CA GLY A 80 -2.90 -20.83 -20.13
C GLY A 80 -4.36 -20.47 -19.80
N TYR A 81 -4.59 -19.74 -18.71
CA TYR A 81 -5.88 -19.12 -18.45
C TYR A 81 -6.12 -18.00 -19.47
N VAL A 82 -7.23 -18.09 -20.19
CA VAL A 82 -7.65 -17.07 -21.15
C VAL A 82 -8.51 -16.05 -20.40
N GLU A 83 -8.53 -14.79 -20.83
CA GLU A 83 -9.22 -13.61 -20.26
C GLU A 83 -10.71 -13.80 -19.84
N GLN A 84 -11.33 -14.96 -20.11
CA GLN A 84 -12.66 -15.35 -19.64
C GLN A 84 -12.67 -16.25 -18.39
N THR A 85 -11.51 -16.65 -17.87
CA THR A 85 -11.35 -17.53 -16.70
C THR A 85 -10.97 -16.75 -15.43
N TYR A 86 -11.51 -15.54 -15.27
CA TYR A 86 -11.38 -14.68 -14.08
C TYR A 86 -11.98 -15.26 -12.79
N GLN A 87 -12.33 -16.55 -12.74
CA GLN A 87 -13.16 -17.09 -11.66
C GLN A 87 -12.40 -17.62 -10.44
N GLU A 88 -11.09 -17.88 -10.54
CA GLU A 88 -10.34 -18.56 -9.46
C GLU A 88 -9.24 -17.71 -8.82
N ALA A 89 -8.72 -16.69 -9.53
CA ALA A 89 -7.73 -15.77 -8.99
C ALA A 89 -8.09 -14.32 -9.29
N GLY A 90 -8.03 -13.46 -8.28
CA GLY A 90 -8.39 -12.06 -8.42
C GLY A 90 -8.19 -11.26 -7.15
N MET A 91 -8.17 -9.94 -7.32
CA MET A 91 -8.13 -9.00 -6.22
C MET A 91 -9.52 -8.87 -5.60
N ASP A 92 -9.65 -9.20 -4.31
CA ASP A 92 -10.95 -9.29 -3.63
C ASP A 92 -11.36 -7.94 -3.01
N VAL A 93 -10.55 -7.42 -2.09
CA VAL A 93 -10.86 -6.18 -1.39
C VAL A 93 -9.60 -5.42 -0.99
N THR A 94 -9.74 -4.09 -0.90
CA THR A 94 -8.72 -3.22 -0.32
C THR A 94 -9.31 -2.50 0.89
N VAL A 95 -8.67 -2.63 2.05
CA VAL A 95 -9.06 -1.91 3.28
C VAL A 95 -7.87 -1.07 3.73
N TYR A 96 -7.92 0.23 3.44
CA TYR A 96 -6.83 1.19 3.72
C TYR A 96 -5.48 0.78 3.12
N ASP A 97 -4.63 0.15 3.93
CA ASP A 97 -3.27 -0.29 3.64
C ASP A 97 -3.17 -1.80 3.35
N SER A 98 -4.29 -2.51 3.39
CA SER A 98 -4.36 -3.96 3.21
C SER A 98 -4.94 -4.33 1.85
N LEU A 99 -4.35 -5.36 1.23
CA LEU A 99 -4.74 -5.93 -0.05
C LEU A 99 -5.12 -7.40 0.12
N GLY A 100 -6.38 -7.74 -0.18
CA GLY A 100 -6.88 -9.11 -0.23
C GLY A 100 -6.77 -9.68 -1.64
N LEU A 101 -6.26 -10.90 -1.74
CA LEU A 101 -6.12 -11.66 -2.97
C LEU A 101 -6.71 -13.05 -2.79
N ASP A 102 -7.57 -13.45 -3.71
CA ASP A 102 -7.99 -14.84 -3.87
C ASP A 102 -7.17 -15.50 -4.99
N CYS A 103 -6.73 -16.73 -4.77
CA CYS A 103 -6.01 -17.51 -5.77
C CYS A 103 -6.10 -19.03 -5.49
N PRO A 104 -5.84 -19.89 -6.50
CA PRO A 104 -5.70 -21.33 -6.30
C PRO A 104 -4.62 -21.69 -5.27
N PRO A 105 -4.71 -22.85 -4.59
CA PRO A 105 -3.75 -23.26 -3.56
C PRO A 105 -2.28 -23.25 -4.01
N ASP A 106 -2.02 -23.62 -5.27
CA ASP A 106 -0.66 -23.68 -5.82
C ASP A 106 -0.04 -22.29 -6.06
N TRP A 107 -0.86 -21.23 -6.04
CA TRP A 107 -0.42 -19.84 -6.21
C TRP A 107 -0.12 -19.15 -4.89
N VAL A 108 -0.54 -19.71 -3.75
CA VAL A 108 -0.41 -19.06 -2.44
C VAL A 108 1.05 -18.70 -2.14
N ARG A 109 2.00 -19.64 -2.31
CA ARG A 109 3.42 -19.34 -2.07
C ARG A 109 3.97 -18.29 -3.05
N PRO A 110 3.80 -18.43 -4.37
CA PRO A 110 4.18 -17.38 -5.34
C PRO A 110 3.57 -16.01 -5.00
N ALA A 111 2.28 -15.95 -4.69
CA ALA A 111 1.60 -14.70 -4.33
C ALA A 111 2.23 -14.04 -3.11
N LEU A 112 2.50 -14.80 -2.04
CA LEU A 112 3.11 -14.26 -0.82
C LEU A 112 4.52 -13.70 -1.05
N VAL A 113 5.28 -14.26 -1.99
CA VAL A 113 6.65 -13.80 -2.30
C VAL A 113 6.61 -12.64 -3.29
N ASP A 114 5.94 -12.83 -4.42
CA ASP A 114 5.99 -11.89 -5.54
C ASP A 114 5.19 -10.63 -5.24
N VAL A 115 4.00 -10.73 -4.62
CA VAL A 115 3.20 -9.56 -4.25
C VAL A 115 3.88 -8.76 -3.14
N LYS A 116 4.54 -9.44 -2.18
CA LYS A 116 5.38 -8.76 -1.19
C LYS A 116 6.49 -7.98 -1.88
N GLN A 117 7.20 -8.58 -2.82
CA GLN A 117 8.23 -7.90 -3.59
C GLN A 117 7.67 -6.73 -4.42
N VAL A 118 6.49 -6.90 -5.03
CA VAL A 118 5.79 -5.82 -5.74
C VAL A 118 5.61 -4.62 -4.82
N MET A 119 5.07 -4.85 -3.62
CA MET A 119 4.73 -3.79 -2.67
C MET A 119 5.96 -3.14 -2.01
N GLU A 120 7.00 -3.92 -1.68
CA GLU A 120 8.20 -3.43 -0.99
C GLU A 120 9.23 -2.80 -1.94
N GLU A 121 9.31 -3.28 -3.18
CA GLU A 121 10.36 -2.89 -4.14
C GLU A 121 9.78 -2.20 -5.37
N LYS A 122 8.96 -2.91 -6.17
CA LYS A 122 8.56 -2.45 -7.52
C LYS A 122 7.72 -1.17 -7.52
N VAL A 123 6.96 -0.93 -6.45
CA VAL A 123 6.22 0.33 -6.26
C VAL A 123 7.17 1.53 -6.30
N PHE A 124 8.38 1.38 -5.77
CA PHE A 124 9.36 2.47 -5.58
C PHE A 124 10.39 2.58 -6.71
N GLU A 125 10.30 1.79 -7.78
CA GLU A 125 11.27 1.82 -8.90
C GLU A 125 11.15 3.03 -9.82
N ILE A 126 10.06 3.80 -9.71
CA ILE A 126 9.80 4.95 -10.59
C ILE A 126 9.59 6.23 -9.78
N GLU A 127 9.95 7.37 -10.38
CA GLU A 127 9.54 8.67 -9.87
C GLU A 127 8.01 8.83 -9.94
N PRO A 128 7.39 9.53 -8.97
CA PRO A 128 8.01 10.16 -7.80
C PRO A 128 8.18 9.23 -6.59
N PHE A 129 7.83 7.94 -6.68
CA PHE A 129 7.91 7.01 -5.55
C PHE A 129 9.36 6.66 -5.17
N ALA A 130 10.27 6.66 -6.15
CA ALA A 130 11.70 6.44 -5.95
C ALA A 130 12.37 7.46 -5.00
N SER A 131 11.74 8.62 -4.78
CA SER A 131 12.22 9.63 -3.85
C SER A 131 11.87 9.34 -2.38
N ILE A 132 11.24 8.21 -2.07
CA ILE A 132 10.87 7.83 -0.70
C ILE A 132 12.07 7.13 -0.04
N ASP A 133 12.69 7.82 0.92
CA ASP A 133 13.95 7.35 1.56
C ASP A 133 13.77 6.22 2.58
N VAL A 134 12.53 5.91 2.97
CA VAL A 134 12.23 4.94 4.03
C VAL A 134 11.63 3.69 3.39
N PRO A 135 12.23 2.49 3.59
CA PRO A 135 11.71 1.26 3.02
C PRO A 135 10.34 0.92 3.61
N LEU A 136 9.42 0.47 2.75
CA LEU A 136 8.14 -0.08 3.18
C LEU A 136 8.34 -1.54 3.61
N LEU A 137 7.75 -1.91 4.74
CA LEU A 137 7.67 -3.29 5.19
C LEU A 137 6.23 -3.77 5.04
N VAL A 138 6.06 -4.95 4.45
CA VAL A 138 4.77 -5.56 4.16
C VAL A 138 4.64 -6.88 4.89
N ASP A 139 3.64 -6.96 5.76
CA ASP A 139 3.23 -8.21 6.39
C ASP A 139 2.29 -8.97 5.46
N VAL A 140 2.55 -10.26 5.27
CA VAL A 140 1.74 -11.13 4.41
C VAL A 140 1.18 -12.29 5.22
N THR A 141 -0.08 -12.64 4.94
CA THR A 141 -0.79 -13.75 5.59
C THR A 141 -1.64 -14.49 4.54
N ALA A 142 -1.93 -15.77 4.78
CA ALA A 142 -2.79 -16.58 3.91
C ALA A 142 -3.76 -17.42 4.75
N GLY A 143 -4.93 -17.74 4.20
CA GLY A 143 -5.94 -18.53 4.91
C GLY A 143 -7.07 -18.98 3.98
N GLY A 144 -7.91 -19.90 4.47
CA GLY A 144 -9.03 -20.46 3.69
C GLY A 144 -10.31 -19.63 3.69
N GLY A 145 -10.23 -18.31 3.92
CA GLY A 145 -11.36 -17.38 3.91
C GLY A 145 -11.41 -16.43 5.12
N TRP A 146 -12.08 -15.28 4.95
CA TRP A 146 -12.14 -14.17 5.93
C TRP A 146 -12.73 -14.52 7.31
N SER A 147 -13.57 -15.56 7.40
CA SER A 147 -14.30 -15.92 8.62
C SER A 147 -13.77 -17.15 9.36
N ASN A 148 -12.75 -17.82 8.83
CA ASN A 148 -12.18 -18.99 9.48
C ASN A 148 -11.00 -18.57 10.36
N ASP A 149 -11.14 -18.76 11.67
CA ASP A 149 -10.10 -18.64 12.72
C ASP A 149 -8.90 -19.58 12.54
N LYS A 150 -8.71 -20.14 11.35
CA LYS A 150 -7.48 -20.80 10.91
C LYS A 150 -6.78 -19.88 9.92
N GLN A 151 -6.38 -18.70 10.40
CA GLN A 151 -5.26 -17.99 9.79
C GLN A 151 -4.11 -18.97 9.74
N LEU A 152 -3.62 -19.31 8.55
CA LEU A 152 -2.28 -19.86 8.47
C LEU A 152 -1.40 -18.64 8.75
N ASP A 153 -1.02 -18.45 10.02
CA ASP A 153 -0.01 -17.46 10.43
C ASP A 153 1.33 -17.92 9.85
N VAL A 154 1.48 -17.72 8.53
CA VAL A 154 2.71 -17.97 7.83
C VAL A 154 3.39 -16.64 7.65
N THR A 155 4.22 -16.28 8.63
CA THR A 155 5.10 -15.13 8.51
C THR A 155 6.28 -15.52 7.61
N TYR A 156 6.49 -14.78 6.53
CA TYR A 156 7.64 -14.95 5.64
C TYR A 156 8.66 -13.84 5.90
N ASN A 157 9.94 -14.20 6.08
CA ASN A 157 11.04 -13.23 6.24
C ASN A 157 11.72 -12.87 4.90
N GLY A 158 10.99 -12.94 3.79
CA GLY A 158 11.49 -12.60 2.45
C GLY A 158 11.98 -13.77 1.61
N SER A 159 12.04 -15.00 2.12
CA SER A 159 12.31 -16.19 1.28
C SER A 159 11.81 -17.52 1.86
N GLU A 160 11.73 -17.62 3.20
CA GLU A 160 11.32 -18.84 3.87
C GLU A 160 10.14 -18.59 4.83
N PRO A 161 9.22 -19.57 4.95
CA PRO A 161 8.19 -19.51 5.97
C PRO A 161 8.85 -19.69 7.35
N VAL A 162 8.59 -18.76 8.26
CA VAL A 162 9.23 -18.70 9.59
C VAL A 162 8.44 -19.51 10.61
N SER A 163 7.12 -19.58 10.46
CA SER A 163 6.21 -20.34 11.34
C SER A 163 4.91 -20.69 10.63
N ILE A 164 4.14 -21.65 11.19
CA ILE A 164 2.71 -21.84 10.88
C ILE A 164 1.97 -21.90 12.22
N GLY A 165 0.99 -21.01 12.43
CA GLY A 165 0.18 -21.00 13.67
C GLY A 165 1.02 -20.82 14.94
N GLY A 166 2.09 -20.03 14.88
CA GLY A 166 2.99 -19.78 16.02
C GLY A 166 4.03 -20.88 16.33
N GLN A 167 4.13 -21.94 15.52
CA GLN A 167 5.18 -22.95 15.66
C GLN A 167 6.31 -22.75 14.63
N PRO A 168 7.60 -22.77 15.03
CA PRO A 168 8.72 -22.68 14.10
C PRO A 168 8.77 -23.92 13.20
N LEU A 169 9.09 -23.72 11.91
CA LEU A 169 9.09 -24.77 10.90
C LEU A 169 10.27 -25.73 11.06
N GLY A 170 10.11 -26.74 11.92
CA GLY A 170 10.86 -27.98 11.85
C GLY A 170 10.19 -28.93 10.86
N ARG A 171 10.88 -29.25 9.75
CA ARG A 171 10.53 -30.27 8.72
C ARG A 171 9.02 -30.58 8.65
N LEU A 172 8.26 -29.81 7.87
CA LEU A 172 6.95 -30.29 7.46
C LEU A 172 7.12 -31.31 6.33
N TYR A 173 6.52 -32.46 6.58
CA TYR A 173 6.68 -33.75 5.92
C TYR A 173 6.14 -33.75 4.47
N GLY A 174 6.87 -34.47 3.61
CA GLY A 174 6.38 -35.53 2.71
C GLY A 174 5.16 -35.28 1.85
#